data_AF-A0ABD0Q5X8-F1
#
_entry.id   AF-A0ABD0Q5X8-F1
#
_cell.length_a   1.000
_cell.length_b   1.000
_cell.length_c   1.000
_cell.angle_alpha   90.00
_cell.angle_beta   90.00
_cell.angle_gamma   90.00
#
_symmetry.space_group_name_H-M   'P 1'
#
loop_
_entity.id
_entity.type
_entity.pdbx_description
1 polymer ?
#
loop_
_entity_poly.entity_id
_entity_poly.type
_entity_poly.pdbx_seq_one_letter_code
_entity_poly.pdbx_strand_id
1 'polypeptide(L)' 'VAKLVFALYKNLGQFLSTENATMKLGHEANGRNLSVAVNSDVIAASINKESSRVFISEPVIFTLEHID' A
#
# COMPACT_ATOMS: atom_id res chain seq x y z
N VAL A 1 -12.54 13.26 21.16
CA VAL A 1 -12.56 11.82 20.83
C VAL A 1 -12.00 11.66 19.42
N ALA A 2 -10.90 10.91 19.26
CA ALA A 2 -10.36 10.62 17.94
C ALA A 2 -11.30 9.67 17.18
N LYS A 3 -11.47 9.88 15.87
CA LYS A 3 -12.26 8.98 15.01
C LYS A 3 -11.30 8.16 14.16
N LEU A 4 -11.46 6.84 14.19
CA LEU A 4 -10.66 5.92 13.40
C LEU A 4 -11.54 5.36 12.28
N VAL A 5 -10.99 5.32 11.07
CA VAL A 5 -11.66 4.77 9.89
C VAL A 5 -10.73 3.75 9.25
N PHE A 6 -11.31 2.61 8.87
CA PHE A 6 -10.63 1.57 8.10
C PHE A 6 -11.41 1.30 6.81
N ALA A 7 -10.70 1.03 5.73
CA ALA A 7 -11.27 0.61 4.46
C ALA A 7 -10.44 -0.52 3.86
N LEU A 8 -11.12 -1.53 3.33
CA LEU A 8 -10.55 -2.63 2.56
C LEU A 8 -11.20 -2.63 1.18
N TYR A 9 -10.39 -2.52 0.14
CA TYR A 9 -10.84 -2.50 -1.24
C TYR A 9 -10.42 -3.78 -1.94
N LYS A 10 -11.41 -4.62 -2.24
CA LYS A 10 -11.22 -5.80 -3.08
C LYS A 10 -11.06 -5.37 -4.53
N ASN A 11 -10.04 -5.91 -5.19
CA ASN A 11 -9.77 -5.71 -6.63
C ASN A 11 -9.40 -4.27 -7.05
N LEU A 12 -9.20 -3.33 -6.12
CA LEU A 12 -8.79 -1.96 -6.48
C LEU A 12 -7.37 -1.93 -7.07
N GLY A 13 -6.50 -2.87 -6.67
CA GLY A 13 -5.11 -2.93 -7.10
C GLY A 13 -4.90 -2.91 -8.61
N GLN A 14 -5.82 -3.49 -9.39
CA GLN A 14 -5.73 -3.51 -10.87
C GLN A 14 -5.85 -2.13 -11.52
N PHE A 15 -6.38 -1.14 -10.79
CA PHE A 15 -6.58 0.24 -11.27
C PHE A 15 -5.51 1.20 -10.74
N LEU A 16 -4.60 0.73 -9.88
CA LEU A 16 -3.52 1.53 -9.31
C LEU A 16 -2.24 1.28 -10.11
N SER A 17 -1.83 2.27 -10.90
CA SER A 17 -0.59 2.18 -11.68
C SER A 17 0.63 2.06 -10.78
N THR A 18 1.54 1.16 -11.15
CA THR A 18 2.87 0.98 -10.54
C THR A 18 3.96 1.70 -11.33
N GLU A 19 3.59 2.45 -12.37
CA GLU A 19 4.51 3.30 -13.11
C GLU A 19 5.13 4.34 -12.16
N ASN A 20 6.46 4.44 -12.14
CA ASN A 20 7.22 5.31 -11.24
C ASN A 20 7.07 4.99 -9.73
N ALA A 21 6.60 3.79 -9.36
CA ALA A 21 6.58 3.36 -7.97
C ALA A 21 8.01 3.36 -7.38
N THR A 22 8.19 4.02 -6.24
CA THR A 22 9.49 4.07 -5.55
C THR A 22 9.71 2.76 -4.77
N MET A 23 10.25 1.75 -5.44
CA MET A 23 10.58 0.46 -4.84
C MET A 23 12.08 0.16 -4.95
N LYS A 24 12.63 -0.53 -3.94
CA LYS A 24 13.97 -1.11 -4.03
C LYS A 24 13.85 -2.53 -4.57
N LEU A 25 14.18 -2.71 -5.84
CA LEU A 25 14.28 -4.04 -6.42
C LEU A 25 15.68 -4.61 -6.10
N GLY A 26 15.75 -5.94 -5.90
CA GLY A 26 17.02 -6.62 -5.65
C GLY A 26 17.99 -6.49 -6.84
N HIS A 27 19.27 -6.77 -6.62
CA HIS A 27 20.31 -6.58 -7.65
C HIS A 27 20.03 -7.34 -8.96
N GLU A 28 19.37 -8.50 -8.88
CA GLU A 28 18.97 -9.32 -10.04
C GLU A 28 17.86 -8.73 -10.91
N ALA A 29 17.18 -7.69 -10.41
CA ALA A 29 16.12 -6.99 -11.12
C ALA A 29 16.64 -5.86 -12.01
N ASN A 30 17.84 -5.34 -11.71
CA ASN A 30 18.46 -4.28 -12.49
C ASN A 30 19.00 -4.84 -13.80
N GLY A 31 18.25 -4.69 -14.89
CA GLY A 31 18.64 -5.11 -16.24
C GLY A 31 17.68 -6.09 -16.90
N ARG A 32 16.60 -6.50 -16.22
CA ARG A 32 15.48 -7.24 -16.83
C ARG A 32 14.31 -6.31 -17.07
N ASN A 33 13.56 -6.56 -18.15
CA ASN A 33 12.24 -5.96 -18.36
C ASN A 33 11.25 -6.58 -17.36
N LEU A 34 11.26 -6.11 -16.12
CA LEU A 34 10.35 -6.55 -15.07
C LEU A 34 9.11 -5.67 -15.05
N SER A 35 7.95 -6.30 -14.93
CA SER A 35 6.71 -5.62 -14.58
C SER A 35 6.51 -5.66 -13.07
N VAL A 36 5.85 -4.62 -12.54
CA VAL A 36 5.45 -4.52 -11.14
C VAL A 36 3.93 -4.44 -11.09
N ALA A 37 3.30 -5.14 -10.16
CA ALA A 37 1.86 -5.12 -9.96
C ALA A 37 1.51 -5.01 -8.47
N VAL A 38 0.30 -4.52 -8.17
CA VAL A 38 -0.28 -4.61 -6.83
C VAL A 38 -0.74 -6.06 -6.61
N ASN A 39 -0.06 -6.78 -5.73
CA ASN A 39 -0.29 -8.22 -5.50
C ASN A 39 -1.04 -8.51 -4.19
N SER A 40 -1.96 -7.64 -3.79
CA SER A 40 -2.78 -7.80 -2.58
C SER A 40 -4.08 -7.00 -2.71
N ASP A 41 -5.03 -7.23 -1.80
CA ASP A 41 -6.08 -6.24 -1.55
C ASP A 41 -5.46 -4.91 -1.07
N VAL A 42 -6.18 -3.80 -1.26
CA VAL A 42 -5.74 -2.48 -0.81
C VAL A 42 -6.41 -2.13 0.52
N ILE A 43 -5.61 -1.89 1.56
CA ILE A 43 -6.08 -1.51 2.90
C ILE A 43 -5.65 -0.09 3.26
N ALA A 44 -6.54 0.65 3.92
CA ALA A 44 -6.27 2.00 4.41
C ALA A 44 -6.79 2.18 5.84
N ALA A 45 -6.06 2.98 6.62
CA ALA A 45 -6.50 3.48 7.93
C ALA A 45 -6.30 4.99 8.00
N SER A 46 -7.24 5.70 8.64
CA SER A 46 -7.12 7.14 8.89
C SER A 46 -7.63 7.54 10.27
N ILE A 47 -6.97 8.53 10.85
CA ILE A 47 -7.35 9.13 12.14
C ILE A 47 -7.83 10.55 11.86
N ASN A 48 -9.07 10.84 12.28
CA ASN A 48 -9.84 12.03 11.97
C ASN A 48 -10.22 12.10 10.48
N LYS A 49 -11.35 12.75 10.15
CA LYS A 49 -12.00 12.68 8.83
C LYS A 49 -11.25 13.39 7.68
N GLU A 50 -10.00 13.78 7.88
CA GLU A 50 -9.19 14.53 6.92
C GLU A 50 -7.85 13.84 6.70
N SER A 51 -7.24 14.06 5.53
CA SER A 51 -5.89 13.57 5.21
C SER A 51 -4.87 14.22 6.13
N SER A 52 -4.73 13.66 7.34
CA SER A 52 -3.82 14.15 8.35
C SER A 52 -2.51 13.37 8.23
N ARG A 53 -1.43 14.06 7.85
CA ARG A 53 -0.08 13.52 7.97
C ARG A 53 0.31 13.65 9.44
N VAL A 54 0.21 12.56 10.18
CA VAL A 54 0.57 12.50 11.60
C VAL A 54 1.76 11.58 11.79
N PHE A 55 2.65 11.95 12.70
CA PHE A 55 3.69 11.05 13.20
C PHE A 55 3.12 10.24 14.36
N ILE A 56 3.31 8.93 14.30
CA ILE A 56 2.88 7.98 15.34
C ILE A 56 4.12 7.38 15.99
N SER A 57 4.10 7.20 17.30
CA SER A 57 5.22 6.60 18.05
C SER A 57 5.34 5.10 17.76
N GLU A 58 4.20 4.43 17.64
CA GLU A 58 4.10 3.02 17.24
C GLU A 58 3.58 2.94 15.80
N PRO A 59 4.22 2.15 14.93
CA PRO A 59 3.79 2.02 13.54
C PRO A 59 2.44 1.29 13.43
N VAL A 60 1.68 1.60 12.38
CA VAL A 60 0.51 0.79 12.02
C VAL A 60 1.00 -0.47 11.33
N ILE A 61 0.55 -1.63 11.81
CA ILE A 61 0.88 -2.94 11.23
C ILE A 61 -0.30 -3.42 10.39
N PHE A 62 -0.05 -3.72 9.12
CA PHE A 62 -0.99 -4.41 8.23
C PHE A 62 -0.38 -5.72 7.76
N THR A 63 -1.21 -6.76 7.67
CA THR A 63 -0.85 -8.06 7.10
C THR A 63 -1.84 -8.35 5.98
N LEU A 64 -1.33 -8.64 4.79
CA LEU A 64 -2.12 -8.93 3.60
C LEU A 64 -1.60 -10.21 2.96
N GLU A 65 -2.52 -11.02 2.48
CA GLU A 65 -2.20 -12.18 1.66
C GLU A 65 -1.86 -11.74 0.23
N HIS A 66 -0.94 -12.46 -0.41
CA HIS A 66 -0.72 -12.28 -1.84
C HIS A 66 -1.93 -12.79 -2.63
N ILE A 67 -2.18 -12.24 -3.82
CA ILE A 67 -3.31 -12.67 -4.67
C ILE A 67 -2.97 -13.98 -5.41
N ASP A 68 -1.69 -14.31 -5.55
CA ASP A 68 -1.16 -15.48 -6.26
C ASP A 68 -0.79 -16.68 -5.35
#